data_AF-A0A7S1MCX1-F1
#
_entry.id   AF-A0A7S1MCX1-F1
#
_cell.length_a   1.000
_cell.length_b   1.000
_cell.length_c   1.000
_cell.angle_alpha   90.00
_cell.angle_beta   90.00
_cell.angle_gamma   90.00
#
_symmetry.space_group_name_H-M   'P 1'
#
loop_
_entity.id
_entity.type
_entity.pdbx_description
1 polymer ?
#
loop_
_entity_poly.entity_id
_entity_poly.type
_entity_poly.pdbx_seq_one_letter_code
_entity_poly.pdbx_strand_id
1 'polypeptide(L)'
;QQLREQQLREQQLREQQERRQKEQQHLLQNQQRKQEQQQERQQQPPPREQQREQDQLQGQRRHSDQQQSSTTSSREALPNVVLPSLLENPMVSSVASYYEGRKAVCSGIPNDDIEGTLSDYADAVLQASHTQSQRVLPPAHSVAMCMEQADRDSILNWLILTCEIMRFHESVLFSSVLTLDRYSARIGSPLPMESIQRVLMAVMCTVLKTCAVQDQVCGSMPLRELLAHLFRQQARVKEIFVTERK
;
A
#
# COMPACT_ATOMS: atom_id res chain seq x y z
N GLN A 1 -62.49 -6.08 2.92
CA GLN A 1 -61.16 -6.67 2.60
C GLN A 1 -60.78 -6.42 1.15
N GLN A 2 -61.64 -6.75 0.17
CA GLN A 2 -61.40 -6.48 -1.27
C GLN A 2 -60.97 -5.04 -1.61
N LEU A 3 -61.62 -4.01 -1.03
CA LEU A 3 -61.25 -2.61 -1.29
C LEU A 3 -59.80 -2.28 -0.86
N ARG A 4 -59.32 -2.86 0.24
CA ARG A 4 -57.93 -2.64 0.72
C ARG A 4 -56.92 -3.33 -0.20
N GLU A 5 -57.25 -4.51 -0.70
CA GLU A 5 -56.40 -5.22 -1.67
C GLU A 5 -56.32 -4.47 -3.01
N GLN A 6 -57.44 -3.89 -3.46
CA GLN A 6 -57.46 -3.06 -4.65
C GLN A 6 -56.59 -1.79 -4.47
N GLN A 7 -56.73 -1.10 -3.35
CA GLN A 7 -55.91 0.08 -3.03
C GLN A 7 -54.41 -0.26 -2.96
N LEU A 8 -54.05 -1.40 -2.38
CA LEU A 8 -52.66 -1.83 -2.31
C LEU A 8 -52.08 -2.12 -3.70
N ARG A 9 -52.85 -2.76 -4.60
CA ARG A 9 -52.43 -3.00 -5.99
C ARG A 9 -52.24 -1.71 -6.76
N GLU A 10 -53.13 -0.75 -6.60
CA GLU A 10 -53.02 0.57 -7.24
C GLU A 10 -51.79 1.35 -6.72
N GLN A 11 -51.52 1.29 -5.41
CA GLN A 11 -50.33 1.89 -4.83
C GLN A 11 -49.05 1.26 -5.38
N GLN A 12 -48.98 -0.08 -5.42
CA GLN A 12 -47.83 -0.80 -5.99
C GLN A 12 -47.60 -0.45 -7.46
N LEU A 13 -48.68 -0.31 -8.25
CA LEU A 13 -48.58 0.07 -9.65
C LEU A 13 -48.03 1.50 -9.83
N ARG A 14 -48.45 2.44 -8.98
CA ARG A 14 -47.94 3.82 -8.97
C ARG A 14 -46.45 3.85 -8.61
N GLU A 15 -46.05 3.14 -7.55
CA GLU A 15 -44.64 3.06 -7.14
C GLU A 15 -43.77 2.43 -8.24
N GLN A 16 -44.27 1.40 -8.94
CA GLN A 16 -43.55 0.79 -10.05
C GLN A 16 -43.44 1.73 -11.27
N GLN A 17 -44.47 2.52 -11.56
CA GLN A 17 -44.43 3.54 -12.60
C GLN A 17 -43.43 4.66 -12.26
N GLU A 18 -43.41 5.12 -11.01
CA GLU A 18 -42.47 6.14 -10.54
C GLU A 18 -41.02 5.65 -10.62
N ARG A 19 -40.74 4.40 -10.23
CA ARG A 19 -39.41 3.79 -10.38
C ARG A 19 -38.96 3.77 -11.84
N ARG A 20 -39.83 3.35 -12.77
CA ARG A 20 -39.51 3.34 -14.21
C ARG A 20 -39.25 4.74 -14.75
N GLN A 21 -40.00 5.75 -14.31
CA GLN A 21 -39.75 7.15 -14.70
C GLN A 21 -38.39 7.65 -14.18
N LYS A 22 -38.05 7.35 -12.92
CA LYS A 22 -36.74 7.72 -12.36
C LYS A 22 -35.58 7.03 -13.09
N GLU A 23 -35.73 5.75 -13.44
CA GLU A 23 -34.75 5.01 -14.23
C GLU A 23 -34.55 5.62 -15.63
N GLN A 24 -35.65 5.97 -16.33
CA GLN A 24 -35.57 6.66 -17.62
C GLN A 24 -34.90 8.04 -17.51
N GLN A 25 -35.22 8.81 -16.47
CA GLN A 25 -34.61 10.12 -16.24
C GLN A 25 -33.10 10.01 -15.97
N HIS A 26 -32.68 9.01 -15.19
CA HIS A 26 -31.28 8.73 -14.92
C HIS A 26 -30.51 8.29 -16.18
N LEU A 27 -31.12 7.47 -17.04
CA LEU A 27 -30.55 7.08 -18.34
C LEU A 27 -30.33 8.29 -19.24
N LEU A 28 -31.32 9.20 -19.32
CA LEU A 28 -31.23 10.42 -20.12
C LEU A 28 -30.09 11.32 -19.61
N GLN A 29 -29.99 11.50 -18.29
CA GLN A 29 -28.93 12.32 -17.69
C GLN A 29 -27.53 11.73 -17.93
N ASN A 30 -27.39 10.41 -17.86
CA ASN A 30 -26.13 9.74 -18.18
C ASN A 30 -25.74 9.87 -19.66
N GLN A 31 -26.73 9.83 -20.56
CA GLN A 31 -26.49 10.07 -21.98
C GLN A 31 -26.00 11.50 -22.24
N GLN A 32 -26.60 12.50 -21.57
CA GLN A 32 -26.19 13.89 -21.67
C GLN A 32 -24.75 14.12 -21.17
N ARG A 33 -24.39 13.58 -20.00
CA ARG A 33 -23.00 13.66 -19.49
C ARG A 33 -21.98 13.03 -20.44
N LYS A 34 -22.35 11.93 -21.10
CA LYS A 34 -21.48 11.28 -22.10
C LYS A 34 -21.27 12.17 -23.33
N GLN A 35 -22.30 12.89 -23.78
CA GLN A 35 -22.19 13.86 -24.88
C GLN A 35 -21.29 15.04 -24.49
N GLU A 36 -21.46 15.58 -23.28
CA GLU A 36 -20.62 16.67 -22.75
C GLU A 36 -19.14 16.25 -22.69
N GLN A 37 -18.82 15.08 -22.12
CA GLN A 37 -17.44 14.56 -22.09
C GLN A 37 -16.86 14.30 -23.48
N GLN A 38 -17.69 13.95 -24.46
CA GLN A 38 -17.24 13.77 -25.84
C GLN A 38 -16.94 15.12 -26.51
N GLN A 39 -17.74 16.14 -26.20
CA GLN A 39 -17.53 17.51 -26.69
C GLN A 39 -16.29 18.15 -26.06
N GLU A 40 -16.04 17.95 -24.76
CA GLU A 40 -14.82 18.39 -24.09
C GLU A 40 -13.57 17.74 -24.69
N ARG A 41 -13.64 16.45 -25.02
CA ARG A 41 -12.53 15.74 -25.71
C ARG A 41 -12.25 16.27 -27.11
N GLN A 42 -13.23 16.81 -27.81
CA GLN A 42 -13.02 17.43 -29.12
C GLN A 42 -12.45 18.85 -29.02
N GLN A 43 -12.65 19.54 -27.90
CA GLN A 43 -12.12 20.89 -27.66
C GLN A 43 -10.71 20.89 -27.06
N GLN A 44 -10.25 19.77 -26.50
CA GLN A 44 -8.86 19.67 -26.05
C GLN A 44 -7.90 19.63 -27.25
N PRO A 45 -6.91 20.54 -27.31
CA PRO A 45 -5.92 20.53 -28.39
C PRO A 45 -5.15 19.20 -28.36
N PRO A 46 -4.74 18.69 -29.53
CA PRO A 46 -4.04 17.42 -29.61
C PRO A 46 -2.75 17.49 -28.74
N PRO A 47 -2.44 16.44 -27.96
CA PRO A 47 -1.34 16.44 -26.99
C PRO A 47 0.05 16.70 -27.61
N ARG A 48 0.17 16.68 -28.94
CA ARG A 48 1.41 16.98 -29.66
C ARG A 48 1.82 18.46 -29.61
N GLU A 49 0.89 19.39 -29.36
CA GLU A 49 1.24 20.82 -29.24
C GLU A 49 1.67 21.19 -27.81
N GLN A 50 1.01 20.62 -26.79
CA GLN A 50 1.40 20.84 -25.38
C GLN A 50 2.78 20.27 -25.06
N GLN A 51 3.16 19.13 -25.66
CA GLN A 51 4.50 18.55 -25.49
C GLN A 51 5.60 19.45 -26.08
N ARG A 52 5.33 20.12 -27.21
CA ARG A 52 6.30 21.03 -27.86
C ARG A 52 6.56 22.31 -27.05
N GLU A 53 5.54 22.86 -26.40
CA GLU A 53 5.71 24.02 -25.50
C GLU A 53 6.43 23.63 -24.20
N GLN A 54 6.16 22.45 -23.63
CA GLN A 54 6.85 21.98 -22.43
C GLN A 54 8.33 21.67 -22.68
N ASP A 55 8.65 21.06 -23.83
CA ASP A 55 10.05 20.78 -24.22
C ASP A 55 10.83 22.07 -24.50
N GLN A 56 10.20 23.12 -25.06
CA GLN A 56 10.85 24.45 -25.20
C GLN A 56 11.14 25.11 -23.85
N LEU A 57 10.22 25.01 -22.88
CA LEU A 57 10.41 25.58 -21.54
C LEU A 57 11.45 24.81 -20.70
N GLN A 58 11.60 23.50 -20.90
CA GLN A 58 12.65 22.72 -20.23
C GLN A 58 14.03 22.87 -20.88
N GLY A 59 14.11 23.09 -22.19
CA GLY A 59 15.37 23.34 -22.90
C GLY A 59 16.10 24.59 -22.42
N GLN A 60 15.38 25.65 -22.04
CA GLN A 60 16.00 26.88 -21.52
C GLN A 60 16.53 26.75 -20.08
N ARG A 61 16.03 25.82 -19.26
CA ARG A 61 16.55 25.64 -17.88
C ARG A 61 17.82 24.81 -17.82
N ARG A 62 18.06 23.91 -18.77
CA ARG A 62 19.25 23.03 -18.74
C ARG A 62 20.56 23.72 -19.11
N HIS A 63 20.53 24.89 -19.75
CA HIS A 63 21.76 25.61 -20.08
C HIS A 63 22.31 26.50 -18.95
N SER A 64 21.57 26.68 -17.85
CA SER A 64 22.06 27.49 -16.71
C SER A 64 22.78 26.68 -15.63
N ASP A 65 22.55 25.37 -15.53
CA ASP A 65 23.05 24.55 -14.41
C ASP A 65 24.31 23.72 -14.74
N GLN A 66 24.85 23.82 -15.97
CA GLN A 66 26.02 23.05 -16.39
C GLN A 66 27.34 23.83 -16.30
N GLN A 67 27.60 24.51 -15.18
CA GLN A 67 28.92 25.11 -14.90
C GLN A 67 29.49 24.88 -13.50
N GLN A 68 28.82 24.17 -12.58
CA GLN A 68 29.41 23.93 -11.26
C GLN A 68 29.08 22.53 -10.76
N SER A 69 30.04 21.61 -10.84
CA SER A 69 30.33 20.57 -9.83
C SER A 69 31.29 19.52 -10.41
N SER A 70 32.58 19.85 -10.37
CA SER A 70 33.65 18.87 -10.44
C SER A 70 34.37 18.89 -9.09
N THR A 71 33.94 18.03 -8.16
CA THR A 71 34.72 17.68 -6.97
C THR A 71 34.74 16.17 -6.81
N THR A 72 35.91 15.63 -7.11
CA THR A 72 36.40 14.29 -6.82
C THR A 72 36.31 14.00 -5.33
N SER A 73 35.50 13.03 -4.93
CA SER A 73 35.51 12.45 -3.58
C SER A 73 36.12 11.05 -3.65
N SER A 74 37.36 10.94 -3.18
CA SER A 74 38.10 9.69 -3.00
C SER A 74 37.43 8.87 -1.90
N ARG A 75 36.87 7.73 -2.30
CA ARG A 75 36.22 6.77 -1.41
C ARG A 75 37.29 5.86 -0.82
N GLU A 76 37.69 6.12 0.41
CA GLU A 76 38.51 5.22 1.22
C GLU A 76 37.75 3.91 1.50
N ALA A 77 38.44 2.79 1.29
CA ALA A 77 37.92 1.45 1.48
C ALA A 77 37.93 1.10 2.97
N LEU A 78 36.74 0.87 3.53
CA LEU A 78 36.57 0.34 4.88
C LEU A 78 37.01 -1.13 4.95
N PRO A 79 37.62 -1.57 6.07
CA PRO A 79 38.05 -2.95 6.27
C PRO A 79 36.85 -3.89 6.44
N ASN A 80 36.96 -5.04 5.79
CA ASN A 80 35.97 -6.13 5.77
C ASN A 80 35.84 -6.75 7.17
N VAL A 81 34.76 -6.44 7.89
CA VAL A 81 34.46 -7.03 9.21
C VAL A 81 33.98 -8.46 9.01
N VAL A 82 34.89 -9.41 9.17
CA VAL A 82 34.60 -10.84 9.16
C VAL A 82 33.89 -11.19 10.47
N LEU A 83 32.61 -11.56 10.38
CA LEU A 83 31.84 -12.13 11.48
C LEU A 83 32.49 -13.46 11.92
N PRO A 84 32.93 -13.62 13.18
CA PRO A 84 33.47 -14.88 13.67
C PRO A 84 32.40 -15.96 13.72
N SER A 85 32.73 -17.13 13.20
CA SER A 85 31.95 -18.36 13.27
C SER A 85 31.56 -18.70 14.71
N LEU A 86 30.26 -18.78 14.99
CA LEU A 86 29.62 -19.01 16.30
C LEU A 86 29.76 -20.44 16.84
N LEU A 87 30.90 -21.09 16.69
CA LEU A 87 31.12 -22.43 17.23
C LEU A 87 32.48 -22.47 17.94
N GLU A 88 32.44 -22.89 19.21
CA GLU A 88 33.57 -23.22 20.10
C GLU A 88 34.11 -22.09 21.02
N ASN A 89 33.31 -21.64 21.98
CA ASN A 89 33.78 -21.47 23.37
C ASN A 89 32.62 -21.19 24.35
N PRO A 90 32.43 -21.97 25.43
CA PRO A 90 31.46 -21.66 26.46
C PRO A 90 32.05 -20.70 27.50
N MET A 91 31.30 -19.64 27.83
CA MET A 91 31.47 -18.72 28.97
C MET A 91 32.28 -17.42 28.82
N VAL A 92 32.52 -16.91 27.61
CA VAL A 92 32.65 -15.45 27.46
C VAL A 92 31.36 -14.96 26.83
N SER A 93 30.59 -14.15 27.56
CA SER A 93 29.37 -13.53 27.00
C SER A 93 29.75 -12.84 25.70
N SER A 94 29.07 -13.19 24.59
CA SER A 94 29.30 -12.57 23.27
C SER A 94 29.26 -11.03 23.33
N VAL A 95 28.53 -10.49 24.31
CA VAL A 95 28.47 -9.06 24.61
C VAL A 95 29.76 -8.55 25.24
N ALA A 96 30.35 -9.30 26.18
CA ALA A 96 31.60 -8.93 26.83
C ALA A 96 32.78 -8.88 25.83
N SER A 97 32.91 -9.90 24.96
CA SER A 97 33.94 -9.91 23.92
C SER A 97 33.77 -8.76 22.91
N TYR A 98 32.53 -8.37 22.61
CA TYR A 98 32.24 -7.22 21.75
C TYR A 98 32.74 -5.91 22.36
N TYR A 99 32.44 -5.65 23.64
CA TYR A 99 32.90 -4.43 24.31
C TYR A 99 34.41 -4.43 24.58
N GLU A 100 35.03 -5.59 24.84
CA GLU A 100 36.49 -5.71 24.99
C GLU A 100 37.22 -5.27 23.71
N GLY A 101 36.71 -5.67 22.53
CA GLY A 101 37.25 -5.26 21.24
C GLY A 101 37.04 -3.77 20.94
N ARG A 102 35.99 -3.16 21.50
CA ARG A 102 35.70 -1.72 21.33
C ARG A 102 36.46 -0.80 22.27
N LYS A 103 37.04 -1.31 23.38
CA LYS A 103 37.85 -0.49 24.31
C LYS A 103 38.95 0.31 23.62
N ALA A 104 39.52 -0.20 22.52
CA ALA A 104 40.57 0.48 21.76
C ALA A 104 40.05 1.63 20.87
N VAL A 105 38.74 1.69 20.62
CA VAL A 105 38.09 2.64 19.70
C VAL A 105 37.31 3.72 20.47
N CYS A 106 37.06 3.52 21.75
CA CYS A 106 36.36 4.49 22.60
C CYS A 106 37.15 5.81 22.72
N SER A 107 36.46 6.93 22.55
CA SER A 107 37.02 8.28 22.69
C SER A 107 37.28 8.67 24.15
N GLY A 108 36.67 7.93 25.09
CA GLY A 108 36.69 8.23 26.52
C GLY A 108 35.61 9.24 26.92
N ILE A 109 34.81 9.73 25.97
CA ILE A 109 33.64 10.59 26.20
C ILE A 109 32.39 9.69 26.11
N PRO A 110 31.73 9.39 27.25
CA PRO A 110 30.66 8.37 27.27
C PRO A 110 29.51 8.63 26.30
N ASN A 111 29.12 9.90 26.10
CA ASN A 111 28.02 10.23 25.19
C ASN A 111 28.38 9.92 23.73
N ASP A 112 29.57 10.33 23.28
CA ASP A 112 30.04 10.07 21.91
C ASP A 112 30.20 8.56 21.65
N ASP A 113 30.69 7.82 22.65
CA ASP A 113 30.83 6.36 22.58
C ASP A 113 29.45 5.66 22.48
N ILE A 114 28.45 6.14 23.25
CA ILE A 114 27.07 5.66 23.18
C ILE A 114 26.48 5.95 21.79
N GLU A 115 26.58 7.19 21.31
CA GLU A 115 26.07 7.58 19.99
C GLU A 115 26.72 6.75 18.87
N GLY A 116 28.03 6.53 18.94
CA GLY A 116 28.75 5.67 17.98
C GLY A 116 28.25 4.23 18.00
N THR A 117 28.10 3.63 19.18
CA THR A 117 27.54 2.26 19.26
C THR A 117 26.10 2.18 18.76
N LEU A 118 25.25 3.16 19.10
CA LEU A 118 23.87 3.23 18.63
C LEU A 118 23.80 3.39 17.11
N SER A 119 24.68 4.20 16.52
CA SER A 119 24.81 4.34 15.07
C SER A 119 25.15 3.01 14.41
N ASP A 120 26.15 2.29 14.92
CA ASP A 120 26.53 0.98 14.37
C ASP A 120 25.38 -0.03 14.44
N TYR A 121 24.63 -0.05 15.55
CA TYR A 121 23.45 -0.90 15.67
C TYR A 121 22.33 -0.47 14.73
N ALA A 122 22.07 0.83 14.59
CA ALA A 122 21.07 1.35 13.66
C ALA A 122 21.42 0.97 12.22
N ASP A 123 22.68 1.12 11.82
CA ASP A 123 23.16 0.73 10.49
C ASP A 123 23.02 -0.78 10.25
N ALA A 124 23.40 -1.61 11.22
CA ALA A 124 23.23 -3.06 11.13
C ALA A 124 21.76 -3.47 11.01
N VAL A 125 20.86 -2.84 11.78
CA VAL A 125 19.41 -3.10 11.71
C VAL A 125 18.84 -2.64 10.36
N LEU A 126 19.22 -1.46 9.87
CA LEU A 126 18.79 -0.95 8.58
C LEU A 126 19.27 -1.85 7.43
N GLN A 127 20.52 -2.31 7.47
CA GLN A 127 21.07 -3.22 6.47
C GLN A 127 20.37 -4.59 6.51
N ALA A 128 20.14 -5.14 7.70
CA ALA A 128 19.41 -6.39 7.88
C ALA A 128 17.96 -6.27 7.38
N SER A 129 17.28 -5.18 7.74
CA SER A 129 15.91 -4.88 7.31
C SER A 129 15.81 -4.72 5.79
N HIS A 130 16.76 -4.00 5.19
CA HIS A 130 16.85 -3.84 3.73
C HIS A 130 17.05 -5.19 3.04
N THR A 131 18.04 -5.97 3.50
CA THR A 131 18.34 -7.30 2.97
C THR A 131 17.12 -8.21 3.06
N GLN A 132 16.43 -8.20 4.20
CA GLN A 132 15.21 -8.98 4.38
C GLN A 132 14.12 -8.50 3.43
N SER A 133 13.90 -7.19 3.33
CA SER A 133 12.89 -6.60 2.44
C SER A 133 13.09 -6.98 0.97
N GLN A 134 14.33 -6.99 0.50
CA GLN A 134 14.68 -7.42 -0.87
C GLN A 134 14.36 -8.90 -1.10
N ARG A 135 14.64 -9.78 -0.12
CA ARG A 135 14.37 -11.23 -0.23
C ARG A 135 12.89 -11.55 -0.39
N VAL A 136 12.02 -10.72 0.18
CA VAL A 136 10.57 -10.92 0.16
C VAL A 136 9.86 -10.00 -0.83
N LEU A 137 10.58 -9.39 -1.78
CA LEU A 137 9.99 -8.57 -2.82
C LEU A 137 9.31 -9.45 -3.88
N PRO A 138 8.00 -9.30 -4.14
CA PRO A 138 7.34 -10.10 -5.16
C PRO A 138 7.82 -9.69 -6.57
N PRO A 139 8.16 -10.64 -7.46
CA PRO A 139 8.51 -10.29 -8.83
C PRO A 139 7.31 -9.67 -9.56
N ALA A 140 7.51 -8.53 -10.22
CA ALA A 140 6.43 -7.78 -10.87
C ALA A 140 5.66 -8.62 -11.91
N HIS A 141 6.37 -9.47 -12.66
CA HIS A 141 5.75 -10.35 -13.64
C HIS A 141 4.82 -11.40 -13.00
N SER A 142 5.16 -11.91 -11.80
CA SER A 142 4.33 -12.89 -11.10
C SER A 142 3.02 -12.26 -10.62
N VAL A 143 3.06 -11.00 -10.19
CA VAL A 143 1.87 -10.24 -9.81
C VAL A 143 0.97 -9.99 -11.02
N ALA A 144 1.55 -9.54 -12.14
CA ALA A 144 0.82 -9.25 -13.38
C ALA A 144 0.16 -10.49 -14.00
N MET A 145 0.68 -11.71 -13.76
CA MET A 145 0.05 -12.95 -14.22
C MET A 145 -1.19 -13.34 -13.39
N CYS A 146 -1.29 -12.85 -12.16
CA CYS A 146 -2.38 -13.23 -11.24
C CYS A 146 -3.55 -12.24 -11.25
N MET A 147 -3.33 -11.01 -11.75
CA MET A 147 -4.31 -9.94 -11.73
C MET A 147 -4.10 -9.02 -12.93
N GLU A 148 -5.17 -8.68 -13.64
CA GLU A 148 -5.11 -7.71 -14.71
C GLU A 148 -4.75 -6.32 -14.17
N GLN A 149 -3.99 -5.54 -14.94
CA GLN A 149 -3.55 -4.22 -14.52
C GLN A 149 -4.72 -3.30 -14.12
N ALA A 150 -5.82 -3.32 -14.89
CA ALA A 150 -7.00 -2.51 -14.61
C ALA A 150 -7.68 -2.88 -13.28
N ASP A 151 -7.74 -4.17 -12.96
CA ASP A 151 -8.27 -4.65 -11.69
C ASP A 151 -7.35 -4.26 -10.53
N ARG A 152 -6.04 -4.40 -10.71
CA ARG A 152 -5.04 -3.98 -9.71
C ARG A 152 -5.15 -2.49 -9.42
N ASP A 153 -5.23 -1.65 -10.44
CA ASP A 153 -5.36 -0.20 -10.27
C ASP A 153 -6.65 0.16 -9.52
N SER A 154 -7.74 -0.53 -9.82
CA SER A 154 -9.02 -0.37 -9.11
C SER A 154 -8.91 -0.75 -7.63
N ILE A 155 -8.21 -1.84 -7.30
CA ILE A 155 -7.98 -2.31 -5.93
C ILE A 155 -7.07 -1.34 -5.17
N LEU A 156 -5.99 -0.87 -5.79
CA LEU A 156 -5.08 0.11 -5.18
C LEU A 156 -5.80 1.42 -4.88
N ASN A 157 -6.60 1.92 -5.83
CA ASN A 157 -7.41 3.11 -5.61
C ASN A 157 -8.40 2.91 -4.45
N TRP A 158 -9.05 1.75 -4.38
CA TRP A 158 -9.92 1.42 -3.25
C TRP A 158 -9.16 1.38 -1.91
N LEU A 159 -7.95 0.80 -1.87
CA LEU A 159 -7.11 0.74 -0.67
C LEU A 159 -6.70 2.14 -0.19
N ILE A 160 -6.31 3.01 -1.11
CA ILE A 160 -5.94 4.41 -0.83
C ILE A 160 -7.13 5.13 -0.18
N LEU A 161 -8.28 5.12 -0.86
CA LEU A 161 -9.50 5.78 -0.36
C LEU A 161 -9.96 5.22 0.99
N THR A 162 -9.88 3.90 1.16
CA THR A 162 -10.21 3.24 2.42
C THR A 162 -9.30 3.69 3.55
N CYS A 163 -7.99 3.73 3.33
CA CYS A 163 -7.04 4.18 4.36
C CYS A 163 -7.24 5.66 4.68
N GLU A 164 -7.54 6.49 3.69
CA GLU A 164 -7.83 7.92 3.88
C GLU A 164 -9.10 8.15 4.72
N ILE A 165 -10.21 7.50 4.35
CA ILE A 165 -11.49 7.59 5.05
C ILE A 165 -11.36 7.11 6.50
N MET A 166 -10.69 5.97 6.70
CA MET A 166 -10.50 5.35 8.01
C MET A 166 -9.37 5.98 8.82
N ARG A 167 -8.66 6.97 8.25
CA ARG A 167 -7.50 7.63 8.86
C ARG A 167 -6.43 6.63 9.30
N PHE A 168 -6.23 5.56 8.52
CA PHE A 168 -5.15 4.62 8.77
C PHE A 168 -3.80 5.25 8.42
N HIS A 169 -2.79 4.92 9.21
CA HIS A 169 -1.42 5.32 8.93
C HIS A 169 -0.95 4.74 7.59
N GLU A 170 -0.08 5.48 6.89
CA GLU A 170 0.42 5.10 5.55
C GLU A 170 1.10 3.72 5.55
N SER A 171 1.70 3.32 6.67
CA SER A 171 2.28 1.98 6.85
C SER A 171 1.26 0.85 6.67
N VAL A 172 -0.02 1.07 7.00
CA VAL A 172 -1.11 0.10 6.77
C VAL A 172 -1.35 -0.05 5.27
N LEU A 173 -1.44 1.06 4.54
CA LEU A 173 -1.60 1.05 3.08
C LEU A 173 -0.45 0.29 2.42
N PHE A 174 0.80 0.65 2.72
CA PHE A 174 1.96 -0.01 2.14
C PHE A 174 2.04 -1.49 2.48
N SER A 175 1.77 -1.86 3.73
CA SER A 175 1.79 -3.25 4.17
C SER A 175 0.68 -4.06 3.50
N SER A 176 -0.50 -3.48 3.29
CA SER A 176 -1.61 -4.13 2.58
C SER A 176 -1.29 -4.38 1.11
N VAL A 177 -0.77 -3.37 0.40
CA VAL A 177 -0.36 -3.53 -1.00
C VAL A 177 0.72 -4.60 -1.12
N LEU A 178 1.75 -4.55 -0.28
CA LEU A 178 2.84 -5.51 -0.30
C LEU A 178 2.39 -6.93 0.03
N THR A 179 1.47 -7.08 0.98
CA THR A 179 0.90 -8.39 1.36
C THR A 179 0.03 -8.95 0.23
N LEU A 180 -0.78 -8.12 -0.43
CA LEU A 180 -1.57 -8.51 -1.59
C LEU A 180 -0.69 -8.96 -2.76
N ASP A 181 0.35 -8.20 -3.09
CA ASP A 181 1.27 -8.52 -4.18
C ASP A 181 2.03 -9.82 -3.90
N ARG A 182 2.48 -10.05 -2.66
CA ARG A 182 3.10 -11.32 -2.24
C ARG A 182 2.15 -12.50 -2.33
N TYR A 183 0.91 -12.33 -1.88
CA TYR A 183 -0.11 -13.38 -1.98
C TYR A 183 -0.37 -13.75 -3.44
N SER A 184 -0.50 -12.73 -4.30
CA SER A 184 -0.72 -12.90 -5.74
C SER A 184 0.47 -13.62 -6.38
N ALA A 185 1.70 -13.18 -6.13
CA ALA A 185 2.90 -13.85 -6.64
C ALA A 185 3.02 -15.31 -6.18
N ARG A 186 2.56 -15.62 -4.96
CA ARG A 186 2.63 -16.98 -4.38
C ARG A 186 1.58 -17.94 -4.94
N ILE A 187 0.35 -17.48 -5.19
CA ILE A 187 -0.71 -18.36 -5.69
C ILE A 187 -0.44 -18.78 -7.14
N GLY A 188 0.19 -17.90 -7.93
CA GLY A 188 0.65 -18.20 -9.30
C GLY A 188 -0.47 -18.48 -10.31
N SER A 189 -1.73 -18.24 -9.92
CA SER A 189 -2.91 -18.42 -10.76
C SER A 189 -3.79 -17.17 -10.73
N PRO A 190 -4.51 -16.84 -11.81
CA PRO A 190 -5.45 -15.72 -11.84
C PRO A 190 -6.45 -15.77 -10.69
N LEU A 191 -6.60 -14.66 -9.98
CA LEU A 191 -7.56 -14.54 -8.87
C LEU A 191 -8.95 -14.25 -9.43
N PRO A 192 -9.96 -15.12 -9.19
CA PRO A 192 -11.32 -14.81 -9.61
C PRO A 192 -11.85 -13.61 -8.82
N MET A 193 -12.62 -12.74 -9.48
CA MET A 193 -13.13 -11.48 -8.92
C MET A 193 -13.87 -11.69 -7.58
N GLU A 194 -14.65 -12.77 -7.46
CA GLU A 194 -15.36 -13.13 -6.23
C GLU A 194 -14.43 -13.43 -5.04
N SER A 195 -13.20 -13.85 -5.31
CA SER A 195 -12.20 -14.17 -4.29
C SER A 195 -11.28 -12.99 -3.98
N ILE A 196 -11.05 -12.09 -4.93
CA ILE A 196 -10.25 -10.87 -4.75
C ILE A 196 -10.74 -10.09 -3.52
N GLN A 197 -12.05 -9.89 -3.41
CA GLN A 197 -12.60 -9.17 -2.27
C GLN A 197 -12.28 -9.87 -0.93
N ARG A 198 -12.44 -11.20 -0.85
CA ARG A 198 -12.15 -11.96 0.38
C ARG A 198 -10.67 -11.94 0.72
N VAL A 199 -9.81 -12.02 -0.29
CA VAL A 199 -8.35 -11.89 -0.14
C VAL A 199 -8.00 -10.51 0.39
N LEU A 200 -8.58 -9.45 -0.17
CA LEU A 200 -8.36 -8.08 0.27
C LEU A 200 -8.81 -7.86 1.73
N MET A 201 -9.92 -8.49 2.12
CA MET A 201 -10.39 -8.53 3.50
C MET A 201 -9.41 -9.22 4.43
N ALA A 202 -8.89 -10.38 4.03
CA ALA A 202 -7.90 -11.11 4.80
C ALA A 202 -6.59 -10.31 4.93
N VAL A 203 -6.11 -9.72 3.83
CA VAL A 203 -4.91 -8.88 3.79
C VAL A 203 -5.04 -7.70 4.77
N MET A 204 -6.12 -6.91 4.66
CA MET A 204 -6.35 -5.78 5.57
C MET A 204 -6.45 -6.25 7.03
N CYS A 205 -7.12 -7.37 7.28
CA CYS A 205 -7.23 -7.94 8.62
C CYS A 205 -5.86 -8.33 9.19
N THR A 206 -5.03 -9.02 8.41
CA THR A 206 -3.67 -9.42 8.80
C THR A 206 -2.79 -8.20 9.07
N VAL A 207 -2.85 -7.20 8.20
CA VAL A 207 -2.06 -5.97 8.35
C VAL A 207 -2.49 -5.19 9.59
N LEU A 208 -3.79 -5.00 9.81
CA LEU A 208 -4.29 -4.29 11.00
C LEU A 208 -3.92 -5.01 12.31
N LYS A 209 -3.81 -6.35 12.30
CA LYS A 209 -3.32 -7.11 13.47
C LYS A 209 -1.82 -6.97 13.71
N THR A 210 -1.03 -6.82 12.65
CA THR A 210 0.45 -6.89 12.71
C THR A 210 1.10 -5.52 12.78
N CYS A 211 0.48 -4.49 12.22
CA CYS A 211 0.92 -3.11 12.38
C CYS A 211 0.54 -2.61 13.78
N ALA A 212 1.36 -2.95 14.78
CA ALA A 212 1.20 -2.62 16.21
C ALA A 212 1.28 -1.11 16.57
N VAL A 213 1.10 -0.20 15.60
CA VAL A 213 1.31 1.25 15.76
C VAL A 213 -0.01 2.02 15.82
N GLN A 214 -1.15 1.36 16.02
CA GLN A 214 -2.47 2.02 16.03
C GLN A 214 -3.01 2.36 17.44
N ASP A 215 -2.13 2.63 18.40
CA ASP A 215 -2.56 2.94 19.77
C ASP A 215 -3.37 4.25 19.90
N GLN A 216 -3.36 5.13 18.89
CA GLN A 216 -4.06 6.43 18.99
C GLN A 216 -5.32 6.60 18.14
N VAL A 217 -5.53 5.83 17.06
CA VAL A 217 -6.67 6.06 16.13
C VAL A 217 -7.68 4.92 16.14
N CYS A 218 -7.25 3.67 16.35
CA CYS A 218 -8.16 2.52 16.42
C CYS A 218 -8.55 2.11 17.85
N GLY A 219 -8.03 2.79 18.88
CA GLY A 219 -8.26 2.40 20.28
C GLY A 219 -9.73 2.41 20.74
N SER A 220 -10.63 3.04 20.00
CA SER A 220 -12.06 3.08 20.36
C SER A 220 -12.91 1.97 19.77
N MET A 221 -12.47 1.32 18.67
CA MET A 221 -13.29 0.32 17.96
C MET A 221 -12.60 -1.05 17.92
N PRO A 222 -13.23 -2.12 18.43
CA PRO A 222 -12.73 -3.48 18.30
C PRO A 222 -12.47 -3.84 16.82
N LEU A 223 -11.36 -4.54 16.53
CA LEU A 223 -11.00 -4.95 15.16
C LEU A 223 -12.16 -5.63 14.41
N ARG A 224 -12.97 -6.42 15.11
CA ARG A 224 -14.13 -7.09 14.51
C ARG A 224 -15.18 -6.10 14.00
N GLU A 225 -15.45 -5.04 14.76
CA GLU A 225 -16.40 -3.98 14.38
C GLU A 225 -15.83 -3.13 13.25
N LEU A 226 -14.53 -2.85 13.31
CA LEU A 226 -13.81 -2.15 12.25
C LEU A 226 -13.92 -2.90 10.92
N LEU A 227 -13.64 -4.21 10.91
CA LEU A 227 -13.78 -5.03 9.71
C LEU A 227 -15.24 -5.10 9.23
N ALA A 228 -16.20 -5.21 10.14
CA ALA A 228 -17.62 -5.20 9.77
C ALA A 228 -18.03 -3.88 9.11
N HIS A 229 -17.53 -2.75 9.60
CA HIS A 229 -17.75 -1.41 9.05
C HIS A 229 -17.09 -1.25 7.68
N LEU A 230 -15.80 -1.56 7.60
CA LEU A 230 -14.97 -1.36 6.40
C LEU A 230 -15.48 -2.16 5.21
N PHE A 231 -16.01 -3.37 5.46
CA PHE A 231 -16.52 -4.24 4.41
C PHE A 231 -18.04 -4.24 4.27
N ARG A 232 -18.75 -3.31 4.94
CA ARG A 232 -20.22 -3.18 4.87
C ARG A 232 -20.97 -4.51 4.99
N GLN A 233 -20.48 -5.41 5.85
CA GLN A 233 -21.01 -6.77 6.04
C GLN A 233 -21.00 -7.69 4.80
N GLN A 234 -20.23 -7.37 3.75
CA GLN A 234 -20.19 -8.15 2.51
C GLN A 234 -19.55 -9.54 2.64
N ALA A 235 -18.75 -9.78 3.69
CA ALA A 235 -18.33 -11.14 4.02
C ALA A 235 -18.39 -11.43 5.51
N ARG A 236 -18.59 -12.70 5.85
CA ARG A 236 -18.66 -13.14 7.24
C ARG A 236 -17.25 -13.18 7.80
N VAL A 237 -17.05 -12.68 9.02
CA VAL A 237 -15.74 -12.68 9.71
C VAL A 237 -15.07 -14.07 9.71
N LYS A 238 -15.86 -15.14 9.81
CA LYS A 238 -15.37 -16.52 9.71
C LYS A 238 -14.67 -16.82 8.37
N GLU A 239 -15.20 -16.32 7.26
CA GLU A 239 -14.65 -16.53 5.92
C GLU A 239 -13.34 -15.76 5.73
N ILE A 240 -13.25 -14.56 6.32
CA ILE A 240 -12.01 -13.77 6.34
C ILE A 240 -10.91 -14.57 7.04
N PHE A 241 -11.18 -15.10 8.23
CA PHE A 241 -10.18 -15.86 8.99
C PHE A 241 -9.80 -17.21 8.37
N VAL A 242 -10.73 -17.85 7.64
CA VAL A 242 -10.40 -19.05 6.87
C VAL A 242 -9.46 -18.70 5.70
N THR A 243 -9.69 -17.55 5.05
CA THR A 243 -8.86 -17.08 3.94
C THR A 243 -7.48 -16.62 4.43
N GLU A 244 -7.41 -15.95 5.58
CA GLU A 244 -6.17 -15.51 6.23
C GLU A 244 -5.21 -16.66 6.57
N ARG A 245 -5.73 -17.87 6.80
CA ARG A 245 -4.92 -19.06 7.14
C ARG A 245 -4.31 -19.78 5.93
N LYS A 246 -4.71 -19.41 4.71
CA LYS A 246 -4.24 -20.02 3.46
C LYS A 246 -3.02 -19.27 2.93
#